data_AF-A0A535RUV7-F1
#
_entry.id   AF-A0A535RUV7-F1
#
_cell.length_a   1.000
_cell.length_b   1.000
_cell.length_c   1.000
_cell.angle_alpha   90.00
_cell.angle_beta   90.00
_cell.angle_gamma   90.00
#
_symmetry.space_group_name_H-M   'P 1'
#
loop_
_entity.id
_entity.type
_entity.pdbx_description
1 polymer ?
#
loop_
_entity_poly.entity_id
_entity_poly.type
_entity_poly.pdbx_seq_one_letter_code
_entity_poly.pdbx_strand_id
1 'polypeptide(L)'
;MTDRPFPSGEYPVVIVGTGPGGLQVSYSLRRLGIRHALISADPSPGGMFRRWPFFQRLLSWTKPYAPIPRGTRYYERYDWNSLVPDEDRYRALQPRLMDGTSYFPARAEMEMSLATFARETGIEARYGCRWESTSREADRFVLRTSDGEYRCRVAIFAIGMAEPWKPDIPGLDAVPHYADTRAADTYTDKRIFIIGKEVSAFELANGFLPWARQIVLASPRPAQLSVMTNSLVGVRARYVQPYEDHVLGGGVLLLNATIDEVLRSGSGYRVRITRSDGGGPLVFEVDDVIATTGFSTPLLDLRSLGVSTFGRNGIPALSPFFESIGAPDVYFAGTVTQGAPGLKKHGLPSSSGGVGGHRYNGRILARHVAQKYFAVDPERPKLEREGVLSFLLAEAAHAPELWLQKSYLVRVVLVDPARGILDDGILPLQHFVDSGGPDAVAVAVEANPKGENYPAIYVRNANAISEHLLPSNPLLDFETAEHRAQLTAALAPLLG
;
A
#
# COMPACT_ATOMS: atom_id res chain seq x y z
N MET A 1 -7.97 7.18 37.02
CA MET A 1 -8.31 7.30 35.58
C MET A 1 -7.09 7.89 34.90
N THR A 2 -6.49 7.21 33.93
CA THR A 2 -5.33 7.78 33.22
C THR A 2 -5.81 8.82 32.22
N ASP A 3 -5.22 10.02 32.21
CA ASP A 3 -5.43 11.15 31.26
C ASP A 3 -5.05 10.83 29.80
N ARG A 4 -5.09 9.55 29.40
CA ARG A 4 -4.74 9.12 28.04
C ARG A 4 -5.88 9.46 27.07
N PRO A 5 -5.57 9.90 25.83
CA PRO A 5 -6.58 10.18 24.81
C PRO A 5 -7.52 9.00 24.55
N PHE A 6 -8.75 9.31 24.16
CA PHE A 6 -9.79 8.36 23.74
C PHE A 6 -10.09 7.24 24.76
N PRO A 7 -10.59 7.55 25.97
CA PRO A 7 -11.03 6.51 26.91
C PRO A 7 -12.09 5.59 26.29
N SER A 8 -12.21 4.36 26.77
CA SER A 8 -13.22 3.40 26.30
C SER A 8 -14.62 3.99 26.46
N GLY A 9 -15.48 3.82 25.46
CA GLY A 9 -16.80 4.45 25.43
C GLY A 9 -17.37 4.53 24.03
N GLU A 10 -18.29 5.47 23.83
CA GLU A 10 -18.98 5.66 22.55
C GLU A 10 -18.27 6.66 21.65
N TYR A 11 -18.01 6.25 20.40
CA TYR A 11 -17.46 7.09 19.35
C TYR A 11 -18.23 6.83 18.06
N PRO A 12 -18.47 7.84 17.22
CA PRO A 12 -19.16 7.58 15.95
C PRO A 12 -18.30 6.73 15.00
N VAL A 13 -16.97 6.87 15.08
CA VAL A 13 -15.98 6.08 14.34
C VAL A 13 -14.88 5.59 15.28
N VAL A 14 -14.45 4.33 15.15
CA VAL A 14 -13.24 3.80 15.81
C VAL A 14 -12.27 3.30 14.75
N ILE A 15 -11.01 3.72 14.85
CA ILE A 15 -9.91 3.33 13.98
C ILE A 15 -8.93 2.46 14.77
N VAL A 16 -8.60 1.28 14.26
CA VAL A 16 -7.65 0.34 14.88
C VAL A 16 -6.33 0.34 14.11
N GLY A 17 -5.26 0.79 14.77
CA GLY A 17 -3.88 0.75 14.27
C GLY A 17 -3.30 2.13 13.94
N THR A 18 -2.08 2.38 14.37
CA THR A 18 -1.33 3.64 14.18
C THR A 18 -0.17 3.51 13.19
N GLY A 19 -0.29 2.58 12.24
CA GLY A 19 0.54 2.57 11.04
C GLY A 19 0.17 3.70 10.07
N PRO A 20 0.87 3.82 8.93
CA PRO A 20 0.62 4.89 7.94
C PRO A 20 -0.84 5.02 7.50
N GLY A 21 -1.54 3.90 7.30
CA GLY A 21 -2.95 3.90 6.92
C GLY A 21 -3.86 4.53 7.97
N GLY A 22 -3.69 4.16 9.24
CA GLY A 22 -4.51 4.66 10.34
C GLY A 22 -4.25 6.13 10.64
N LEU A 23 -2.97 6.55 10.60
CA LEU A 23 -2.59 7.95 10.75
C LEU A 23 -3.18 8.82 9.64
N GLN A 24 -3.12 8.38 8.39
CA GLN A 24 -3.65 9.14 7.26
C GLN A 24 -5.18 9.27 7.31
N VAL A 25 -5.91 8.20 7.66
CA VAL A 25 -7.37 8.25 7.79
C VAL A 25 -7.77 9.12 8.98
N SER A 26 -7.09 8.99 10.12
CA SER A 26 -7.33 9.82 11.30
C SER A 26 -7.12 11.31 11.01
N TYR A 27 -6.00 11.65 10.35
CA TYR A 27 -5.74 13.01 9.86
C TYR A 27 -6.91 13.54 9.03
N SER A 28 -7.32 12.75 8.02
CA SER A 28 -8.33 13.17 7.04
C SER A 28 -9.71 13.32 7.68
N LEU A 29 -10.11 12.40 8.56
CA LEU A 29 -11.36 12.51 9.33
C LEU A 29 -11.36 13.72 10.27
N ARG A 30 -10.23 14.00 10.93
CA ARG A 30 -10.07 15.18 11.79
C ARG A 30 -10.23 16.48 11.00
N ARG A 31 -9.66 16.56 9.78
CA ARG A 31 -9.83 17.75 8.93
C ARG A 31 -11.26 17.96 8.47
N LEU A 32 -12.02 16.87 8.29
CA LEU A 32 -13.45 16.88 7.97
C LEU A 32 -14.35 17.08 9.21
N GLY A 33 -13.78 17.30 10.40
CA GLY A 33 -14.55 17.51 11.64
C GLY A 33 -15.22 16.25 12.19
N ILE A 34 -14.85 15.06 11.71
CA ILE A 34 -15.44 13.80 12.17
C ILE A 34 -14.74 13.33 13.45
N ARG A 35 -15.48 13.34 14.56
CA ARG A 35 -15.02 12.78 15.83
C ARG A 35 -14.72 11.28 15.66
N HIS A 36 -13.62 10.80 16.21
CA HIS A 36 -13.28 9.38 16.17
C HIS A 36 -12.32 9.03 17.29
N ALA A 37 -12.26 7.77 17.67
CA ALA A 37 -11.17 7.23 18.48
C ALA A 37 -10.13 6.56 17.58
N LEU A 38 -8.85 6.84 17.83
CA LEU A 38 -7.73 6.11 17.24
C LEU A 38 -7.05 5.28 18.33
N ILE A 39 -7.07 3.96 18.19
CA ILE A 39 -6.51 3.02 19.18
C ILE A 39 -5.39 2.18 18.55
N SER A 40 -4.40 1.79 19.35
CA SER A 40 -3.31 0.95 18.88
C SER A 40 -2.69 0.11 19.99
N ALA A 41 -2.35 -1.14 19.67
CA ALA A 41 -1.55 -1.99 20.53
C ALA A 41 -0.10 -1.51 20.64
N ASP A 42 0.39 -0.77 19.63
CA ASP A 42 1.73 -0.19 19.68
C ASP A 42 1.84 0.84 20.82
N PRO A 43 3.00 0.98 21.47
CA PRO A 43 3.30 2.10 22.37
C PRO A 43 3.51 3.46 21.68
N SER A 44 3.65 3.51 20.34
CA SER A 44 3.91 4.74 19.59
C SER A 44 3.48 4.63 18.10
N PRO A 45 3.38 5.73 17.33
CA PRO A 45 3.10 5.67 15.90
C PRO A 45 4.19 4.89 15.14
N GLY A 46 3.80 4.28 14.02
CA GLY A 46 4.75 3.66 13.08
C GLY A 46 4.31 2.30 12.54
N GLY A 47 3.52 1.54 13.31
CA GLY A 47 3.10 0.18 12.93
C GLY A 47 4.30 -0.71 12.61
N MET A 48 4.24 -1.43 11.49
CA MET A 48 5.30 -2.36 11.07
C MET A 48 6.70 -1.72 10.97
N PHE A 49 6.80 -0.41 10.68
CA PHE A 49 8.08 0.29 10.51
C PHE A 49 8.85 0.46 11.83
N ARG A 50 8.23 0.16 12.97
CA ARG A 50 8.91 0.05 14.26
C ARG A 50 9.81 -1.20 14.34
N ARG A 51 9.62 -2.18 13.44
CA ARG A 51 10.36 -3.44 13.43
C ARG A 51 11.01 -3.77 12.08
N TRP A 52 10.33 -3.54 10.95
CA TRP A 52 10.77 -3.98 9.61
C TRP A 52 10.92 -2.81 8.62
N PRO A 53 11.81 -2.90 7.61
CA PRO A 53 12.75 -4.00 7.26
C PRO A 53 13.97 -4.13 8.19
N PHE A 54 14.74 -5.23 8.09
CA PHE A 54 15.83 -5.56 9.03
C PHE A 54 17.20 -5.03 8.61
N PHE A 55 17.64 -5.36 7.40
CA PHE A 55 19.03 -5.12 7.00
C PHE A 55 19.20 -3.92 6.09
N GLN A 56 18.10 -3.37 5.60
CA GLN A 56 18.13 -2.44 4.48
C GLN A 56 17.08 -1.35 4.61
N ARG A 57 17.16 -0.40 3.69
CA ARG A 57 16.20 0.68 3.47
C ARG A 57 14.87 0.14 2.93
N LEU A 58 13.85 0.99 2.88
CA LEU A 58 12.56 0.70 2.26
C LEU A 58 12.67 0.36 0.78
N LEU A 59 11.60 -0.20 0.23
CA LEU A 59 11.47 -0.51 -1.20
C LEU A 59 10.95 0.67 -2.02
N SER A 60 10.27 1.61 -1.37
CA SER A 60 9.71 2.82 -1.94
C SER A 60 10.71 3.95 -1.85
N TRP A 61 10.88 4.70 -2.93
CA TRP A 61 11.79 5.84 -2.94
C TRP A 61 11.14 7.12 -2.40
N THR A 62 11.98 8.00 -1.90
CA THR A 62 11.70 9.42 -1.74
C THR A 62 12.86 10.17 -2.36
N LYS A 63 12.63 10.88 -3.47
CA LYS A 63 13.69 11.65 -4.14
C LYS A 63 13.88 12.98 -3.42
N PRO A 64 15.02 13.22 -2.74
CA PRO A 64 15.24 14.50 -2.09
C PRO A 64 15.33 15.63 -3.14
N TYR A 65 15.91 15.36 -4.30
CA TYR A 65 15.98 16.30 -5.42
C TYR A 65 15.10 15.78 -6.56
N ALA A 66 13.96 16.42 -6.76
CA ALA A 66 12.97 16.10 -7.78
C ALA A 66 12.78 17.30 -8.71
N PRO A 67 12.25 17.11 -9.94
CA PRO A 67 11.97 18.21 -10.87
C PRO A 67 10.80 19.10 -10.45
N ILE A 68 10.18 18.83 -9.29
CA ILE A 68 9.07 19.59 -8.73
C ILE A 68 9.48 20.11 -7.34
N PRO A 69 9.18 21.37 -6.97
CA PRO A 69 9.54 21.92 -5.66
C PRO A 69 8.96 21.12 -4.49
N ARG A 70 9.80 20.85 -3.48
CA ARG A 70 9.38 20.22 -2.22
C ARG A 70 8.26 21.04 -1.57
N GLY A 71 7.33 20.35 -0.91
CA GLY A 71 6.21 20.99 -0.22
C GLY A 71 5.01 21.31 -1.13
N THR A 72 5.06 20.98 -2.42
CA THR A 72 3.89 21.03 -3.32
C THR A 72 3.19 19.67 -3.38
N ARG A 73 1.91 19.63 -3.78
CA ARG A 73 1.20 18.37 -4.04
C ARG A 73 1.89 17.53 -5.12
N TYR A 74 2.32 18.14 -6.23
CA TYR A 74 2.98 17.39 -7.32
C TYR A 74 4.31 16.75 -6.92
N TYR A 75 5.01 17.29 -5.91
CA TYR A 75 6.22 16.65 -5.37
C TYR A 75 5.94 15.27 -4.77
N GLU A 76 4.73 15.01 -4.27
CA GLU A 76 4.35 13.73 -3.66
C GLU A 76 4.45 12.56 -4.65
N ARG A 77 4.53 12.81 -5.96
CA ARG A 77 4.82 11.79 -7.00
C ARG A 77 6.20 11.17 -6.80
N TYR A 78 7.13 11.97 -6.28
CA TYR A 78 8.54 11.61 -6.06
C TYR A 78 8.85 11.26 -4.61
N ASP A 79 7.93 11.50 -3.69
CA ASP A 79 8.01 11.12 -2.29
C ASP A 79 6.94 10.08 -1.96
N TRP A 80 7.31 8.81 -1.89
CA TRP A 80 6.36 7.72 -1.69
C TRP A 80 6.10 7.38 -0.22
N ASN A 81 6.77 8.07 0.71
CA ASN A 81 6.86 7.63 2.10
C ASN A 81 6.30 8.66 3.10
N SER A 82 6.23 9.94 2.74
CA SER A 82 5.47 10.90 3.55
C SER A 82 3.97 10.61 3.51
N LEU A 83 3.27 10.85 4.62
CA LEU A 83 1.82 11.01 4.60
C LEU A 83 1.44 12.34 3.93
N VAL A 84 0.17 12.46 3.52
CA VAL A 84 -0.31 13.54 2.65
C VAL A 84 -1.29 14.46 3.40
N PRO A 85 -0.80 15.54 4.01
CA PRO A 85 -1.62 16.57 4.63
C PRO A 85 -2.12 17.60 3.61
N ASP A 86 -3.15 18.35 3.98
CA ASP A 86 -3.63 19.50 3.22
C ASP A 86 -2.72 20.72 3.41
N GLU A 87 -2.18 20.94 4.62
CA GLU A 87 -1.32 22.09 4.91
C GLU A 87 0.13 21.89 4.43
N ASP A 88 0.64 22.84 3.65
CA ASP A 88 1.97 22.75 3.01
C ASP A 88 3.12 22.58 3.99
N ARG A 89 3.03 23.17 5.20
CA ARG A 89 4.07 23.06 6.24
C ARG A 89 4.31 21.62 6.73
N TYR A 90 3.35 20.72 6.53
CA TYR A 90 3.43 19.33 6.94
C TYR A 90 3.73 18.37 5.78
N ARG A 91 3.83 18.88 4.54
CA ARG A 91 4.17 18.06 3.36
C ARG A 91 5.67 17.73 3.35
N ALA A 92 6.02 16.71 2.57
CA ALA A 92 7.42 16.32 2.31
C ALA A 92 8.25 16.12 3.59
N LEU A 93 7.71 15.42 4.59
CA LEU A 93 8.41 15.12 5.84
C LEU A 93 9.58 14.15 5.64
N GLN A 94 9.37 13.06 4.91
CA GLN A 94 10.41 12.06 4.69
C GLN A 94 11.73 12.65 4.15
N PRO A 95 11.76 13.45 3.07
CA PRO A 95 13.01 14.00 2.53
C PRO A 95 13.69 15.02 3.45
N ARG A 96 13.01 15.54 4.48
CA ARG A 96 13.62 16.40 5.53
C ARG A 96 14.39 15.57 6.55
N LEU A 97 14.04 14.29 6.70
CA LEU A 97 14.51 13.39 7.74
C LEU A 97 15.52 12.35 7.23
N MET A 98 15.76 12.31 5.93
CA MET A 98 16.73 11.41 5.31
C MET A 98 18.15 11.98 5.38
N ASP A 99 19.12 11.11 5.62
CA ASP A 99 20.55 11.45 5.68
C ASP A 99 21.19 11.79 4.31
N GLY A 100 20.49 11.50 3.21
CA GLY A 100 20.95 11.75 1.84
C GLY A 100 21.89 10.69 1.24
N THR A 101 22.27 9.66 2.01
CA THR A 101 23.13 8.55 1.52
C THR A 101 22.37 7.59 0.59
N SER A 102 21.04 7.65 0.60
CA SER A 102 20.18 6.91 -0.31
C SER A 102 18.87 7.65 -0.53
N TYR A 103 18.27 7.45 -1.70
CA TYR A 103 16.90 7.88 -1.98
C TYR A 103 15.84 6.86 -1.50
N PHE A 104 16.26 5.71 -0.94
CA PHE A 104 15.39 4.81 -0.20
C PHE A 104 15.51 5.12 1.29
N PRO A 105 14.44 5.51 2.00
CA PRO A 105 14.55 5.79 3.42
C PRO A 105 14.97 4.57 4.23
N ALA A 106 15.81 4.75 5.23
CA ALA A 106 16.05 3.73 6.25
C ALA A 106 14.79 3.52 7.08
N ARG A 107 14.66 2.34 7.70
CA ARG A 107 13.52 2.03 8.58
C ARG A 107 13.33 3.10 9.67
N ALA A 108 14.43 3.48 10.33
CA ALA A 108 14.40 4.50 11.38
C ALA A 108 13.96 5.89 10.85
N GLU A 109 14.36 6.25 9.64
CA GLU A 109 13.92 7.50 8.99
C GLU A 109 12.42 7.48 8.71
N MET A 110 11.85 6.32 8.32
CA MET A 110 10.41 6.16 8.13
C MET A 110 9.63 6.18 9.44
N GLU A 111 10.11 5.48 10.46
CA GLU A 111 9.53 5.49 11.80
C GLU A 111 9.49 6.93 12.36
N MET A 112 10.60 7.66 12.24
CA MET A 112 10.70 9.07 12.64
C MET A 112 9.77 9.98 11.84
N SER A 113 9.60 9.73 10.54
CA SER A 113 8.67 10.47 9.67
C SER A 113 7.22 10.32 10.12
N LEU A 114 6.78 9.10 10.44
CA LEU A 114 5.41 8.84 10.93
C LEU A 114 5.17 9.45 12.31
N ALA A 115 6.14 9.34 13.22
CA ALA A 115 6.06 9.98 14.53
C ALA A 115 6.02 11.51 14.44
N THR A 116 6.83 12.09 13.53
CA THR A 116 6.84 13.53 13.25
C THR A 116 5.52 13.98 12.67
N PHE A 117 4.94 13.24 11.72
CA PHE A 117 3.63 13.55 11.16
C PHE A 117 2.55 13.60 12.24
N ALA A 118 2.45 12.58 13.10
CA ALA A 118 1.47 12.54 14.18
C ALA A 118 1.63 13.73 15.13
N ARG A 119 2.86 14.02 15.57
CA ARG A 119 3.18 15.16 16.44
C ARG A 119 2.84 16.51 15.81
N GLU A 120 3.28 16.76 14.58
CA GLU A 120 3.14 18.07 13.94
C GLU A 120 1.69 18.38 13.53
N THR A 121 0.91 17.35 13.18
CA THR A 121 -0.51 17.50 12.81
C THR A 121 -1.47 17.39 14.02
N GLY A 122 -0.95 17.08 15.20
CA GLY A 122 -1.74 16.95 16.43
C GLY A 122 -2.65 15.73 16.44
N ILE A 123 -2.25 14.64 15.77
CA ILE A 123 -2.95 13.36 15.84
C ILE A 123 -2.56 12.69 17.16
N GLU A 124 -3.57 12.45 17.98
CA GLU A 124 -3.43 11.67 19.21
C GLU A 124 -3.92 10.24 18.97
N ALA A 125 -3.50 9.30 19.81
CA ALA A 125 -4.02 7.94 19.83
C ALA A 125 -3.95 7.35 21.24
N ARG A 126 -4.81 6.36 21.51
CA ARG A 126 -4.67 5.53 22.71
C ARG A 126 -3.69 4.39 22.42
N TYR A 127 -2.43 4.61 22.76
CA TYR A 127 -1.37 3.60 22.66
C TYR A 127 -1.45 2.57 23.78
N GLY A 128 -0.90 1.37 23.53
CA GLY A 128 -0.99 0.23 24.43
C GLY A 128 -2.41 -0.33 24.61
N CYS A 129 -3.35 0.06 23.73
CA CYS A 129 -4.73 -0.39 23.71
C CYS A 129 -4.89 -1.48 22.64
N ARG A 130 -4.75 -2.75 23.05
CA ARG A 130 -4.85 -3.88 22.12
C ARG A 130 -6.31 -4.17 21.80
N TRP A 131 -6.66 -4.21 20.52
CA TRP A 131 -7.94 -4.75 20.04
C TRP A 131 -7.93 -6.28 20.14
N GLU A 132 -8.98 -6.86 20.70
CA GLU A 132 -9.04 -8.29 21.05
C GLU A 132 -10.20 -9.02 20.38
N SER A 133 -11.34 -8.35 20.19
CA SER A 133 -12.47 -8.92 19.44
C SER A 133 -13.44 -7.84 18.97
N THR A 134 -14.32 -8.21 18.04
CA THR A 134 -15.39 -7.35 17.54
C THR A 134 -16.69 -8.14 17.51
N SER A 135 -17.76 -7.56 18.05
CA SER A 135 -19.13 -8.04 17.87
C SER A 135 -20.01 -6.93 17.26
N ARG A 136 -21.20 -7.29 16.79
CA ARG A 136 -22.24 -6.35 16.37
C ARG A 136 -23.43 -6.45 17.33
N GLU A 137 -23.81 -5.33 17.92
CA GLU A 137 -24.98 -5.18 18.78
C GLU A 137 -25.95 -4.21 18.09
N ALA A 138 -27.07 -4.72 17.57
CA ALA A 138 -28.02 -3.96 16.76
C ALA A 138 -27.34 -3.20 15.58
N ASP A 139 -27.34 -1.87 15.62
CA ASP A 139 -26.80 -0.98 14.59
C ASP A 139 -25.36 -0.51 14.89
N ARG A 140 -24.71 -1.07 15.91
CA ARG A 140 -23.36 -0.68 16.36
C ARG A 140 -22.41 -1.86 16.45
N PHE A 141 -21.13 -1.56 16.33
CA PHE A 141 -20.05 -2.47 16.67
C PHE A 141 -19.59 -2.26 18.10
N VAL A 142 -19.21 -3.35 18.75
CA VAL A 142 -18.51 -3.34 20.03
C VAL A 142 -17.13 -3.95 19.83
N LEU A 143 -16.10 -3.11 19.97
CA LEU A 143 -14.71 -3.52 19.91
C LEU A 143 -14.22 -3.69 21.34
N ARG A 144 -13.94 -4.94 21.72
CA ARG A 144 -13.32 -5.24 23.01
C ARG A 144 -11.82 -5.00 22.89
N THR A 145 -11.27 -4.35 23.90
CA THR A 145 -9.84 -4.02 23.98
C THR A 145 -9.30 -4.31 25.37
N SER A 146 -7.98 -4.36 25.51
CA SER A 146 -7.30 -4.44 26.81
C SER A 146 -7.65 -3.32 27.80
N ASP A 147 -8.26 -2.25 27.29
CA ASP A 147 -8.43 -0.95 27.92
C ASP A 147 -9.92 -0.58 28.08
N GLY A 148 -10.82 -1.53 27.83
CA GLY A 148 -12.27 -1.42 27.88
C GLY A 148 -12.96 -1.61 26.53
N GLU A 149 -14.27 -1.39 26.48
CA GLU A 149 -15.06 -1.54 25.26
C GLU A 149 -15.24 -0.21 24.53
N TYR A 150 -15.11 -0.27 23.21
CA TYR A 150 -15.43 0.84 22.31
C TYR A 150 -16.68 0.51 21.52
N ARG A 151 -17.66 1.41 21.54
CA ARG A 151 -18.89 1.27 20.77
C ARG A 151 -18.90 2.29 19.63
N CYS A 152 -19.17 1.83 18.41
CA CYS A 152 -19.20 2.72 17.26
C CYS A 152 -20.15 2.29 16.15
N ARG A 153 -20.57 3.25 15.34
CA ARG A 153 -21.33 2.96 14.11
C ARG A 153 -20.43 2.45 12.99
N VAL A 154 -19.24 3.04 12.85
CA VAL A 154 -18.27 2.71 11.79
C VAL A 154 -16.96 2.24 12.40
N ALA A 155 -16.48 1.07 11.98
CA ALA A 155 -15.19 0.53 12.41
C ALA A 155 -14.21 0.52 11.24
N ILE A 156 -13.03 1.13 11.41
CA ILE A 156 -11.98 1.19 10.40
C ILE A 156 -10.74 0.43 10.88
N PHE A 157 -10.38 -0.65 10.20
CA PHE A 157 -9.24 -1.49 10.56
C PHE A 157 -8.02 -1.14 9.70
N ALA A 158 -7.04 -0.46 10.31
CA ALA A 158 -5.73 -0.12 9.73
C ALA A 158 -4.63 -1.07 10.24
N ILE A 159 -4.94 -2.36 10.26
CA ILE A 159 -4.19 -3.42 10.94
C ILE A 159 -3.03 -4.02 10.12
N GLY A 160 -2.91 -3.63 8.85
CA GLY A 160 -1.84 -4.08 7.95
C GLY A 160 -1.84 -5.59 7.67
N MET A 161 -0.77 -6.07 7.05
CA MET A 161 -0.45 -7.49 6.89
C MET A 161 0.84 -7.79 7.64
N ALA A 162 0.72 -8.08 8.93
CA ALA A 162 1.86 -8.13 9.84
C ALA A 162 1.95 -9.43 10.64
N GLU A 163 1.01 -10.36 10.47
CA GLU A 163 1.03 -11.66 11.14
C GLU A 163 1.85 -12.65 10.31
N PRO A 164 2.97 -13.20 10.83
CA PRO A 164 3.77 -14.20 10.13
C PRO A 164 2.91 -15.38 9.67
N TRP A 165 3.04 -15.76 8.40
CA TRP A 165 2.32 -16.91 7.85
C TRP A 165 3.30 -17.97 7.35
N LYS A 166 3.00 -19.23 7.65
CA LYS A 166 3.75 -20.40 7.16
C LYS A 166 2.79 -21.40 6.51
N PRO A 167 3.14 -21.98 5.35
CA PRO A 167 2.41 -23.11 4.80
C PRO A 167 2.59 -24.36 5.67
N ASP A 168 1.65 -25.28 5.57
CA ASP A 168 1.74 -26.61 6.20
C ASP A 168 2.79 -27.46 5.46
N ILE A 169 4.02 -27.42 5.96
CA ILE A 169 5.16 -28.20 5.48
C ILE A 169 5.79 -28.87 6.71
N PRO A 170 6.03 -30.19 6.68
CA PRO A 170 6.62 -30.92 7.80
C PRO A 170 7.85 -30.21 8.38
N GLY A 171 7.76 -29.87 9.67
CA GLY A 171 8.81 -29.23 10.47
C GLY A 171 9.01 -27.73 10.28
N LEU A 172 8.29 -27.08 9.36
CA LEU A 172 8.40 -25.64 9.12
C LEU A 172 7.93 -24.78 10.32
N ASP A 173 7.05 -25.31 11.16
CA ASP A 173 6.58 -24.63 12.37
C ASP A 173 7.72 -24.24 13.31
N ALA A 174 8.77 -25.08 13.39
CA ALA A 174 9.95 -24.86 14.22
C ALA A 174 11.02 -23.94 13.58
N VAL A 175 10.85 -23.56 12.31
CA VAL A 175 11.80 -22.71 11.57
C VAL A 175 11.55 -21.23 11.88
N PRO A 176 12.56 -20.40 12.17
CA PRO A 176 12.38 -18.95 12.32
C PRO A 176 11.71 -18.31 11.10
N HIS A 177 10.71 -17.45 11.30
CA HIS A 177 10.15 -16.64 10.21
C HIS A 177 11.04 -15.42 9.94
N TYR A 178 10.86 -14.74 8.81
CA TYR A 178 11.46 -13.44 8.52
C TYR A 178 11.35 -12.48 9.71
N ALA A 179 10.19 -12.49 10.39
CA ALA A 179 9.93 -11.66 11.56
C ALA A 179 10.93 -11.89 12.70
N ASP A 180 11.54 -13.07 12.79
CA ASP A 180 12.45 -13.48 13.87
C ASP A 180 13.92 -13.48 13.42
N THR A 181 14.20 -12.79 12.32
CA THR A 181 15.55 -12.65 11.78
C THR A 181 16.48 -11.98 12.79
N ARG A 182 17.68 -12.55 12.97
CA ARG A 182 18.72 -12.03 13.86
C ARG A 182 19.62 -11.03 13.14
N ALA A 183 20.55 -10.39 13.86
CA ALA A 183 21.55 -9.52 13.26
C ALA A 183 22.40 -10.28 12.21
N ALA A 184 22.82 -9.58 11.15
CA ALA A 184 23.45 -10.19 9.98
C ALA A 184 24.79 -10.90 10.30
N ASP A 185 25.57 -10.32 11.20
CA ASP A 185 26.85 -10.86 11.70
C ASP A 185 26.69 -12.21 12.41
N THR A 186 25.52 -12.49 12.99
CA THR A 186 25.22 -13.81 13.60
C THR A 186 25.15 -14.95 12.57
N TYR A 187 25.17 -14.62 11.29
CA TYR A 187 25.20 -15.57 10.17
C TYR A 187 26.59 -15.73 9.53
N THR A 188 27.63 -15.17 10.14
CA THR A 188 29.03 -15.32 9.69
C THR A 188 29.42 -16.79 9.53
N ASP A 189 30.01 -17.13 8.39
CA ASP A 189 30.48 -18.47 8.03
C ASP A 189 29.37 -19.56 8.00
N LYS A 190 28.09 -19.17 8.02
CA LYS A 190 26.97 -20.13 7.99
C LYS A 190 26.52 -20.45 6.57
N ARG A 191 26.03 -21.67 6.39
CA ARG A 191 25.19 -22.09 5.27
C ARG A 191 23.74 -21.85 5.65
N ILE A 192 23.04 -21.01 4.88
CA ILE A 192 21.68 -20.56 5.21
C ILE A 192 20.73 -21.02 4.11
N PHE A 193 19.58 -21.57 4.50
CA PHE A 193 18.50 -21.90 3.59
C PHE A 193 17.31 -20.95 3.80
N ILE A 194 16.99 -20.15 2.79
CA ILE A 194 15.86 -19.21 2.80
C ILE A 194 14.73 -19.81 1.97
N ILE A 195 13.58 -20.02 2.61
CA ILE A 195 12.37 -20.50 1.96
C ILE A 195 11.62 -19.29 1.40
N GLY A 196 11.61 -19.14 0.08
CA GLY A 196 11.06 -18.01 -0.65
C GLY A 196 12.07 -17.43 -1.65
N LYS A 197 11.54 -16.77 -2.70
CA LYS A 197 12.35 -16.04 -3.71
C LYS A 197 11.70 -14.71 -4.11
N GLU A 198 11.00 -14.09 -3.17
CA GLU A 198 10.41 -12.77 -3.33
C GLU A 198 11.23 -11.71 -2.58
N VAL A 199 10.67 -10.52 -2.40
CA VAL A 199 11.42 -9.35 -1.92
C VAL A 199 12.05 -9.58 -0.55
N SER A 200 11.32 -10.16 0.41
CA SER A 200 11.86 -10.45 1.74
C SER A 200 13.04 -11.43 1.69
N ALA A 201 12.98 -12.46 0.84
CA ALA A 201 14.07 -13.42 0.66
C ALA A 201 15.34 -12.73 0.14
N PHE A 202 15.18 -11.87 -0.87
CA PHE A 202 16.30 -11.14 -1.46
C PHE A 202 16.81 -10.00 -0.56
N GLU A 203 15.97 -9.38 0.27
CA GLU A 203 16.43 -8.47 1.32
C GLU A 203 17.37 -9.19 2.28
N LEU A 204 16.95 -10.34 2.80
CA LEU A 204 17.75 -11.12 3.74
C LEU A 204 19.05 -11.62 3.07
N ALA A 205 18.95 -12.21 1.88
CA ALA A 205 20.11 -12.69 1.14
C ALA A 205 21.11 -11.56 0.84
N ASN A 206 20.64 -10.36 0.47
CA ASN A 206 21.51 -9.21 0.25
C ASN A 206 22.17 -8.71 1.55
N GLY A 207 21.47 -8.80 2.69
CA GLY A 207 22.03 -8.47 4.01
C GLY A 207 23.07 -9.47 4.49
N PHE A 208 22.88 -10.76 4.18
CA PHE A 208 23.77 -11.84 4.56
C PHE A 208 24.95 -12.05 3.61
N LEU A 209 24.89 -11.54 2.39
CA LEU A 209 25.90 -11.77 1.35
C LEU A 209 27.35 -11.52 1.81
N PRO A 210 27.66 -10.48 2.61
CA PRO A 210 29.03 -10.26 3.10
C PRO A 210 29.49 -11.21 4.21
N TRP A 211 28.58 -11.98 4.82
CA TRP A 211 28.81 -12.73 6.06
C TRP A 211 28.70 -14.25 5.86
N ALA A 212 27.68 -14.68 5.11
CA ALA A 212 27.33 -16.08 4.95
C ALA A 212 28.32 -16.80 4.05
N ARG A 213 28.67 -18.04 4.41
CA ARG A 213 29.49 -18.94 3.58
C ARG A 213 28.73 -19.45 2.36
N GLN A 214 27.42 -19.63 2.48
CA GLN A 214 26.55 -20.04 1.39
C GLN A 214 25.11 -19.62 1.68
N ILE A 215 24.38 -19.19 0.65
CA ILE A 215 22.96 -18.85 0.76
C ILE A 215 22.19 -19.64 -0.30
N VAL A 216 21.20 -20.43 0.14
CA VAL A 216 20.28 -21.13 -0.75
C VAL A 216 18.92 -20.47 -0.65
N LEU A 217 18.35 -20.00 -1.77
CA LEU A 217 16.99 -19.51 -1.83
C LEU A 217 16.16 -20.49 -2.66
N ALA A 218 15.07 -20.99 -2.10
CA ALA A 218 14.23 -21.97 -2.78
C ALA A 218 12.74 -21.64 -2.70
N SER A 219 12.07 -21.74 -3.84
CA SER A 219 10.60 -21.74 -3.97
C SER A 219 10.20 -22.37 -5.30
N PRO A 220 8.94 -22.77 -5.53
CA PRO A 220 8.61 -23.56 -6.72
C PRO A 220 8.79 -22.86 -8.07
N ARG A 221 8.71 -21.52 -8.11
CA ARG A 221 8.72 -20.73 -9.34
C ARG A 221 10.00 -19.90 -9.49
N PRO A 222 10.42 -19.59 -10.73
CA PRO A 222 11.53 -18.66 -10.98
C PRO A 222 11.33 -17.31 -10.28
N ALA A 223 12.42 -16.74 -9.77
CA ALA A 223 12.38 -15.37 -9.26
C ALA A 223 12.08 -14.39 -10.41
N GLN A 224 11.23 -13.41 -10.16
CA GLN A 224 10.84 -12.39 -11.13
C GLN A 224 11.40 -11.04 -10.69
N LEU A 225 12.08 -10.32 -11.58
CA LEU A 225 12.62 -8.99 -11.29
C LEU A 225 11.53 -7.93 -11.51
N SER A 226 11.38 -7.03 -10.54
CA SER A 226 10.34 -5.98 -10.55
C SER A 226 10.45 -5.05 -11.77
N VAL A 227 11.68 -4.83 -12.27
CA VAL A 227 11.97 -4.02 -13.45
C VAL A 227 11.60 -4.72 -14.76
N MET A 228 11.51 -6.04 -14.77
CA MET A 228 11.05 -6.82 -15.93
C MET A 228 9.53 -6.94 -15.94
N THR A 229 8.91 -7.02 -14.76
CA THR A 229 7.44 -7.12 -14.63
C THR A 229 6.73 -5.77 -14.64
N ASN A 230 7.48 -4.65 -14.74
CA ASN A 230 6.96 -3.28 -14.65
C ASN A 230 6.03 -3.07 -13.44
N SER A 231 6.34 -3.74 -12.33
CA SER A 231 5.50 -3.74 -11.13
C SER A 231 6.36 -3.63 -9.87
N LEU A 232 5.73 -3.36 -8.72
CA LEU A 232 6.39 -3.45 -7.42
C LEU A 232 6.43 -4.88 -6.88
N VAL A 233 5.84 -5.84 -7.60
CA VAL A 233 5.81 -7.26 -7.26
C VAL A 233 7.06 -7.94 -7.81
N GLY A 234 7.68 -8.79 -6.98
CA GLY A 234 8.94 -9.47 -7.31
C GLY A 234 10.19 -8.72 -6.85
N VAL A 235 11.35 -9.32 -7.09
CA VAL A 235 12.65 -8.89 -6.58
C VAL A 235 12.97 -7.48 -7.06
N ARG A 236 13.14 -6.56 -6.11
CA ARG A 236 13.48 -5.17 -6.43
C ARG A 236 14.90 -5.10 -6.95
N ALA A 237 15.14 -4.27 -7.97
CA ALA A 237 16.47 -4.10 -8.58
C ALA A 237 17.60 -3.82 -7.57
N ARG A 238 17.28 -3.12 -6.47
CA ARG A 238 18.25 -2.84 -5.40
C ARG A 238 18.68 -4.05 -4.56
N TYR A 239 17.97 -5.18 -4.67
CA TYR A 239 18.29 -6.44 -4.04
C TYR A 239 18.67 -7.51 -5.07
N VAL A 240 19.15 -7.11 -6.24
CA VAL A 240 19.51 -8.07 -7.31
C VAL A 240 20.89 -8.70 -7.11
N GLN A 241 21.73 -8.20 -6.20
CA GLN A 241 23.09 -8.70 -6.00
C GLN A 241 23.15 -10.21 -5.69
N PRO A 242 22.27 -10.82 -4.86
CA PRO A 242 22.25 -12.28 -4.69
C PRO A 242 21.91 -13.04 -5.98
N TYR A 243 21.17 -12.42 -6.90
CA TYR A 243 20.90 -13.03 -8.21
C TYR A 243 22.14 -12.99 -9.11
N GLU A 244 22.86 -11.86 -9.11
CA GLU A 244 24.13 -11.73 -9.83
C GLU A 244 25.18 -12.71 -9.29
N ASP A 245 25.31 -12.81 -7.97
CA ASP A 245 26.18 -13.80 -7.32
C ASP A 245 25.87 -15.22 -7.77
N HIS A 246 24.59 -15.60 -7.82
CA HIS A 246 24.16 -16.90 -8.33
C HIS A 246 24.60 -17.14 -9.78
N VAL A 247 24.40 -16.16 -10.66
CA VAL A 247 24.77 -16.27 -12.09
C VAL A 247 26.29 -16.37 -12.27
N LEU A 248 27.07 -15.71 -11.40
CA LEU A 248 28.52 -15.71 -11.43
C LEU A 248 29.15 -16.87 -10.65
N GLY A 249 28.35 -17.71 -9.99
CA GLY A 249 28.83 -18.85 -9.20
C GLY A 249 29.47 -18.46 -7.86
N GLY A 250 29.07 -17.34 -7.26
CA GLY A 250 29.66 -16.75 -6.06
C GLY A 250 29.30 -17.42 -4.72
N GLY A 251 28.36 -18.38 -4.73
CA GLY A 251 27.95 -19.12 -3.53
C GLY A 251 26.47 -18.95 -3.17
N VAL A 252 25.73 -18.08 -3.86
CA VAL A 252 24.27 -18.05 -3.81
C VAL A 252 23.67 -19.09 -4.76
N LEU A 253 22.75 -19.91 -4.26
CA LEU A 253 22.01 -20.89 -5.05
C LEU A 253 20.53 -20.50 -5.12
N LEU A 254 20.03 -20.20 -6.33
CA LEU A 254 18.61 -19.99 -6.57
C LEU A 254 17.98 -21.26 -7.14
N LEU A 255 17.05 -21.85 -6.40
CA LEU A 255 16.42 -23.12 -6.76
C LEU A 255 14.92 -22.96 -7.02
N ASN A 256 14.48 -23.54 -8.14
CA ASN A 256 13.07 -23.77 -8.42
C ASN A 256 12.72 -25.13 -7.83
N ALA A 257 12.12 -25.14 -6.64
CA ALA A 257 11.85 -26.36 -5.90
C ALA A 257 10.68 -26.21 -4.92
N THR A 258 9.97 -27.32 -4.73
CA THR A 258 9.05 -27.51 -3.61
C THR A 258 9.87 -27.88 -2.38
N ILE A 259 9.54 -27.29 -1.23
CA ILE A 259 10.10 -27.68 0.06
C ILE A 259 9.25 -28.83 0.58
N ASP A 260 9.84 -30.01 0.72
CA ASP A 260 9.10 -31.20 1.11
C ASP A 260 9.07 -31.36 2.63
N GLU A 261 10.17 -31.01 3.31
CA GLU A 261 10.35 -31.19 4.75
C GLU A 261 11.57 -30.39 5.26
N VAL A 262 11.49 -29.92 6.52
CA VAL A 262 12.61 -29.32 7.26
C VAL A 262 12.74 -30.01 8.62
N LEU A 263 13.83 -30.73 8.84
CA LEU A 263 14.11 -31.41 10.11
C LEU A 263 15.26 -30.74 10.85
N ARG A 264 15.19 -30.69 12.18
CA ARG A 264 16.36 -30.39 13.02
C ARG A 264 17.39 -31.51 12.88
N SER A 265 18.65 -31.15 12.68
CA SER A 265 19.77 -32.07 12.49
C SER A 265 20.96 -31.55 13.30
N GLY A 266 21.17 -32.08 14.52
CA GLY A 266 22.17 -31.56 15.45
C GLY A 266 21.90 -30.09 15.80
N SER A 267 22.90 -29.22 15.61
CA SER A 267 22.78 -27.77 15.80
C SER A 267 22.13 -27.04 14.60
N GLY A 268 22.01 -27.71 13.45
CA GLY A 268 21.50 -27.14 12.21
C GLY A 268 20.17 -27.77 11.77
N TYR A 269 20.00 -27.86 10.46
CA TYR A 269 18.80 -28.39 9.82
C TYR A 269 19.15 -29.24 8.60
N ARG A 270 18.31 -30.25 8.36
CA ARG A 270 18.23 -30.99 7.10
C ARG A 270 17.00 -30.51 6.35
N VAL A 271 17.18 -29.98 5.13
CA VAL A 271 16.09 -29.53 4.26
C VAL A 271 15.99 -30.47 3.06
N ARG A 272 14.83 -31.10 2.88
CA ARG A 272 14.54 -31.92 1.70
C ARG A 272 13.69 -31.13 0.73
N ILE A 273 14.11 -31.12 -0.53
CA ILE A 273 13.39 -30.45 -1.61
C ILE A 273 13.20 -31.38 -2.80
N THR A 274 12.21 -31.06 -3.63
CA THR A 274 12.04 -31.64 -4.96
C THR A 274 12.11 -30.53 -5.99
N ARG A 275 13.07 -30.62 -6.92
CA ARG A 275 13.25 -29.60 -7.95
C ARG A 275 12.06 -29.56 -8.91
N SER A 276 11.51 -28.37 -9.09
CA SER A 276 10.36 -28.09 -9.96
C SER A 276 10.75 -27.98 -11.44
N ASP A 277 12.04 -27.99 -11.75
CA ASP A 277 12.58 -27.97 -13.12
C ASP A 277 12.89 -29.39 -13.67
N GLY A 278 12.45 -30.44 -12.98
CA GLY A 278 12.67 -31.83 -13.38
C GLY A 278 13.97 -32.45 -12.86
N GLY A 279 14.80 -31.71 -12.12
CA GLY A 279 16.10 -32.19 -11.63
C GLY A 279 16.08 -33.17 -10.44
N GLY A 280 14.92 -33.71 -10.06
CA GLY A 280 14.79 -34.69 -8.96
C GLY A 280 14.93 -34.11 -7.54
N PRO A 281 14.99 -34.97 -6.51
CA PRO A 281 15.11 -34.55 -5.13
C PRO A 281 16.54 -34.15 -4.74
N LEU A 282 16.66 -33.21 -3.79
CA LEU A 282 17.93 -32.82 -3.17
C LEU A 282 17.76 -32.72 -1.65
N VAL A 283 18.87 -32.92 -0.93
CA VAL A 283 18.93 -32.77 0.53
C VAL A 283 20.07 -31.81 0.88
N PHE A 284 19.78 -30.83 1.73
CA PHE A 284 20.75 -29.86 2.23
C PHE A 284 20.93 -30.02 3.73
N GLU A 285 22.17 -30.12 4.19
CA GLU A 285 22.53 -29.87 5.59
C GLU A 285 23.00 -28.41 5.70
N VAL A 286 22.31 -27.63 6.53
CA VAL A 286 22.53 -26.19 6.69
C VAL A 286 22.58 -25.80 8.16
N ASP A 287 23.27 -24.71 8.45
CA ASP A 287 23.41 -24.20 9.81
C ASP A 287 22.13 -23.46 10.24
N ASP A 288 21.40 -22.87 9.30
CA ASP A 288 20.16 -22.14 9.59
C ASP A 288 19.13 -22.20 8.45
N VAL A 289 17.85 -22.05 8.81
CA VAL A 289 16.73 -21.99 7.87
C VAL A 289 15.85 -20.79 8.25
N ILE A 290 15.43 -20.01 7.26
CA ILE A 290 14.53 -18.86 7.47
C ILE A 290 13.33 -18.95 6.52
N ALA A 291 12.13 -18.89 7.09
CA ALA A 291 10.90 -18.83 6.32
C ALA A 291 10.58 -17.38 5.93
N THR A 292 10.62 -17.07 4.63
CA THR A 292 10.17 -15.78 4.06
C THR A 292 8.85 -15.95 3.33
N THR A 293 7.91 -16.63 4.00
CA THR A 293 6.68 -17.17 3.41
C THR A 293 5.53 -16.17 3.35
N GLY A 294 5.72 -14.97 3.89
CA GLY A 294 4.77 -13.86 3.80
C GLY A 294 4.02 -13.63 5.10
N PHE A 295 2.97 -12.82 5.01
CA PHE A 295 2.18 -12.39 6.16
C PHE A 295 0.69 -12.47 5.86
N SER A 296 -0.11 -12.75 6.88
CA SER A 296 -1.57 -12.67 6.86
C SER A 296 -2.08 -11.35 7.45
N THR A 297 -3.35 -11.06 7.18
CA THR A 297 -4.09 -9.98 7.84
C THR A 297 -4.66 -10.50 9.17
N PRO A 298 -4.36 -9.89 10.32
CA PRO A 298 -4.81 -10.38 11.64
C PRO A 298 -6.28 -10.00 11.87
N LEU A 299 -7.20 -10.72 11.21
CA LEU A 299 -8.62 -10.37 11.18
C LEU A 299 -9.39 -10.72 12.45
N LEU A 300 -8.83 -11.52 13.35
CA LEU A 300 -9.50 -12.01 14.55
C LEU A 300 -10.93 -12.50 14.19
N ASP A 301 -11.93 -12.01 14.91
CA ASP A 301 -13.32 -12.42 14.76
C ASP A 301 -14.04 -11.80 13.56
N LEU A 302 -13.42 -10.88 12.80
CA LEU A 302 -14.09 -10.18 11.70
C LEU A 302 -14.69 -11.13 10.65
N ARG A 303 -14.13 -12.33 10.49
CA ARG A 303 -14.69 -13.38 9.62
C ARG A 303 -16.08 -13.82 10.08
N SER A 304 -16.31 -13.93 11.38
CA SER A 304 -17.63 -14.27 11.95
C SER A 304 -18.65 -13.15 11.74
N LEU A 305 -18.20 -11.92 11.50
CA LEU A 305 -19.05 -10.77 11.15
C LEU A 305 -19.34 -10.67 9.64
N GLY A 306 -18.89 -11.63 8.84
CA GLY A 306 -19.12 -11.69 7.41
C GLY A 306 -17.97 -11.16 6.55
N VAL A 307 -16.83 -10.75 7.13
CA VAL A 307 -15.66 -10.34 6.33
C VAL A 307 -15.13 -11.52 5.52
N SER A 308 -15.39 -11.50 4.22
CA SER A 308 -14.85 -12.45 3.25
C SER A 308 -13.42 -12.09 2.86
N THR A 309 -12.61 -13.10 2.53
CA THR A 309 -11.21 -12.90 2.15
C THR A 309 -10.83 -13.74 0.93
N PHE A 310 -9.77 -13.34 0.24
CA PHE A 310 -9.21 -14.07 -0.88
C PHE A 310 -7.69 -14.20 -0.79
N GLY A 311 -7.14 -15.11 -1.59
CA GLY A 311 -5.70 -15.38 -1.66
C GLY A 311 -5.16 -16.09 -0.42
N ARG A 312 -3.90 -16.58 -0.51
CA ARG A 312 -3.23 -17.32 0.57
C ARG A 312 -3.06 -16.49 1.84
N ASN A 313 -2.91 -15.18 1.69
CA ASN A 313 -2.65 -14.24 2.78
C ASN A 313 -3.96 -13.78 3.47
N GLY A 314 -5.13 -14.28 3.03
CA GLY A 314 -6.41 -13.98 3.63
C GLY A 314 -6.77 -12.49 3.60
N ILE A 315 -6.53 -11.81 2.48
CA ILE A 315 -6.81 -10.37 2.33
C ILE A 315 -8.33 -10.17 2.23
N PRO A 316 -8.93 -9.25 3.01
CA PRO A 316 -10.35 -8.88 2.88
C PRO A 316 -10.75 -8.50 1.45
N ALA A 317 -11.92 -8.97 1.01
CA ALA A 317 -12.54 -8.50 -0.22
C ALA A 317 -13.27 -7.18 0.03
N LEU A 318 -12.91 -6.13 -0.72
CA LEU A 318 -13.33 -4.76 -0.45
C LEU A 318 -14.03 -4.11 -1.64
N SER A 319 -14.97 -3.21 -1.34
CA SER A 319 -15.56 -2.29 -2.32
C SER A 319 -14.54 -1.24 -2.80
N PRO A 320 -14.84 -0.46 -3.86
CA PRO A 320 -13.98 0.65 -4.30
C PRO A 320 -13.70 1.70 -3.20
N PHE A 321 -14.54 1.79 -2.17
CA PHE A 321 -14.37 2.68 -1.02
C PHE A 321 -13.85 1.95 0.23
N PHE A 322 -13.24 0.78 0.04
CA PHE A 322 -12.54 0.01 1.09
C PHE A 322 -13.46 -0.52 2.20
N GLU A 323 -14.76 -0.60 1.94
CA GLU A 323 -15.74 -1.27 2.79
C GLU A 323 -15.66 -2.78 2.57
N SER A 324 -15.81 -3.59 3.62
CA SER A 324 -15.94 -5.04 3.46
C SER A 324 -17.18 -5.38 2.64
N ILE A 325 -17.03 -6.25 1.64
CA ILE A 325 -18.17 -6.69 0.82
C ILE A 325 -19.20 -7.48 1.66
N GLY A 326 -18.74 -8.27 2.64
CA GLY A 326 -19.61 -9.13 3.43
C GLY A 326 -19.96 -8.60 4.83
N ALA A 327 -19.39 -7.46 5.25
CA ALA A 327 -19.67 -6.83 6.53
C ALA A 327 -19.87 -5.31 6.37
N PRO A 328 -21.11 -4.84 6.13
CA PRO A 328 -21.41 -3.42 6.00
C PRO A 328 -20.93 -2.61 7.21
N ASP A 329 -20.49 -1.38 6.96
CA ASP A 329 -19.96 -0.43 7.95
C ASP A 329 -18.58 -0.82 8.56
N VAL A 330 -18.00 -1.94 8.12
CA VAL A 330 -16.61 -2.34 8.41
C VAL A 330 -15.72 -1.91 7.25
N TYR A 331 -14.75 -1.04 7.53
CA TYR A 331 -13.81 -0.52 6.53
C TYR A 331 -12.37 -0.91 6.85
N PHE A 332 -11.52 -0.86 5.84
CA PHE A 332 -10.09 -1.15 5.97
C PHE A 332 -9.23 -0.01 5.43
N ALA A 333 -8.04 0.16 6.02
CA ALA A 333 -7.08 1.18 5.65
C ALA A 333 -5.64 0.64 5.63
N GLY A 334 -4.73 1.40 5.01
CA GLY A 334 -3.34 0.98 4.84
C GLY A 334 -3.19 -0.15 3.82
N THR A 335 -2.15 -0.98 3.95
CA THR A 335 -1.84 -2.08 3.01
C THR A 335 -3.02 -3.01 2.70
N VAL A 336 -3.98 -3.16 3.63
CA VAL A 336 -5.16 -4.01 3.44
C VAL A 336 -6.06 -3.53 2.30
N THR A 337 -6.00 -2.24 1.92
CA THR A 337 -6.80 -1.69 0.82
C THR A 337 -6.45 -2.27 -0.55
N GLN A 338 -5.37 -3.05 -0.69
CA GLN A 338 -5.15 -3.89 -1.87
C GLN A 338 -6.27 -4.93 -2.10
N GLY A 339 -7.08 -5.18 -1.08
CA GLY A 339 -8.34 -5.93 -1.16
C GLY A 339 -9.39 -5.31 -2.08
N ALA A 340 -9.21 -4.05 -2.49
CA ALA A 340 -9.97 -3.36 -3.52
C ALA A 340 -9.12 -3.29 -4.81
N PRO A 341 -9.20 -4.30 -5.70
CA PRO A 341 -8.30 -4.38 -6.84
C PRO A 341 -8.60 -3.40 -7.98
N GLY A 342 -9.80 -2.79 -8.00
CA GLY A 342 -10.28 -1.98 -9.11
C GLY A 342 -10.53 -2.82 -10.37
N LEU A 343 -10.48 -2.17 -11.54
CA LEU A 343 -10.73 -2.81 -12.83
C LEU A 343 -9.64 -3.82 -13.25
N LYS A 344 -8.45 -3.77 -12.65
CA LYS A 344 -7.26 -4.53 -13.07
C LYS A 344 -6.96 -4.40 -14.57
N LYS A 345 -7.10 -3.20 -15.13
CA LYS A 345 -6.82 -2.97 -16.56
C LYS A 345 -5.39 -3.41 -16.88
N HIS A 346 -5.23 -4.14 -17.98
CA HIS A 346 -3.94 -4.76 -18.38
C HIS A 346 -3.32 -5.71 -17.34
N GLY A 347 -4.12 -6.24 -16.40
CA GLY A 347 -3.64 -7.11 -15.32
C GLY A 347 -2.88 -6.38 -14.22
N LEU A 348 -2.88 -5.04 -14.22
CA LEU A 348 -2.21 -4.21 -13.22
C LEU A 348 -3.12 -4.00 -12.00
N PRO A 349 -2.75 -4.49 -10.81
CA PRO A 349 -3.51 -4.22 -9.59
C PRO A 349 -3.22 -2.80 -9.07
N SER A 350 -4.03 -2.35 -8.11
CA SER A 350 -3.73 -1.12 -7.37
C SER A 350 -2.37 -1.23 -6.65
N SER A 351 -1.62 -0.12 -6.55
CA SER A 351 -0.36 -0.05 -5.79
C SER A 351 -0.61 0.20 -4.29
N SER A 352 -1.76 -0.25 -3.79
CA SER A 352 -2.22 -0.07 -2.42
C SER A 352 -1.42 -0.89 -1.39
N GLY A 353 -0.56 -1.81 -1.83
CA GLY A 353 0.35 -2.54 -0.94
C GLY A 353 1.42 -1.65 -0.29
N GLY A 354 1.75 -0.50 -0.89
CA GLY A 354 2.75 0.44 -0.41
C GLY A 354 2.16 1.77 0.09
N VAL A 355 2.92 2.47 0.94
CA VAL A 355 2.53 3.76 1.54
C VAL A 355 2.15 4.80 0.49
N GLY A 356 2.95 4.90 -0.57
CA GLY A 356 2.72 5.85 -1.65
C GLY A 356 1.34 5.77 -2.29
N GLY A 357 0.78 4.55 -2.40
CA GLY A 357 -0.55 4.32 -2.95
C GLY A 357 -1.67 4.48 -1.91
N HIS A 358 -1.61 3.71 -0.81
CA HIS A 358 -2.74 3.65 0.13
C HIS A 358 -2.95 4.92 0.96
N ARG A 359 -1.97 5.85 1.00
CA ARG A 359 -2.17 7.15 1.66
C ARG A 359 -3.26 7.99 0.98
N TYR A 360 -3.46 7.83 -0.34
CA TYR A 360 -4.58 8.47 -1.04
C TYR A 360 -5.90 7.75 -0.78
N ASN A 361 -5.86 6.41 -0.69
CA ASN A 361 -7.03 5.62 -0.29
C ASN A 361 -7.56 6.07 1.08
N GLY A 362 -6.68 6.44 2.02
CA GLY A 362 -7.07 6.97 3.31
C GLY A 362 -7.87 8.29 3.24
N ARG A 363 -7.52 9.19 2.33
CA ARG A 363 -8.28 10.44 2.08
C ARG A 363 -9.64 10.15 1.45
N ILE A 364 -9.68 9.25 0.45
CA ILE A 364 -10.91 8.81 -0.23
C ILE A 364 -11.86 8.15 0.78
N LEU A 365 -11.34 7.25 1.63
CA LEU A 365 -12.09 6.59 2.69
C LEU A 365 -12.71 7.60 3.67
N ALA A 366 -11.90 8.54 4.16
CA ALA A 366 -12.39 9.56 5.10
C ALA A 366 -13.50 10.42 4.49
N ARG A 367 -13.34 10.85 3.24
CA ARG A 367 -14.39 11.58 2.50
C ARG A 367 -15.66 10.75 2.34
N HIS A 368 -15.53 9.49 1.95
CA HIS A 368 -16.68 8.59 1.79
C HIS A 368 -17.43 8.39 3.11
N VAL A 369 -16.72 8.16 4.22
CA VAL A 369 -17.31 8.03 5.56
C VAL A 369 -18.00 9.33 6.00
N ALA A 370 -17.36 10.48 5.79
CA ALA A 370 -17.91 11.80 6.10
C ALA A 370 -19.24 12.06 5.36
N GLN A 371 -19.29 11.75 4.06
CA GLN A 371 -20.49 11.90 3.23
C GLN A 371 -21.58 10.90 3.61
N LYS A 372 -21.25 9.60 3.69
CA LYS A 372 -22.22 8.50 3.90
C LYS A 372 -22.90 8.55 5.27
N TYR A 373 -22.15 8.91 6.32
CA TYR A 373 -22.65 8.76 7.71
C TYR A 373 -22.89 10.08 8.43
N PHE A 374 -22.30 11.19 7.97
CA PHE A 374 -22.31 12.47 8.70
C PHE A 374 -22.79 13.66 7.86
N ALA A 375 -23.23 13.43 6.62
CA ALA A 375 -23.68 14.48 5.69
C ALA A 375 -22.65 15.62 5.50
N VAL A 376 -21.37 15.30 5.67
CA VAL A 376 -20.27 16.23 5.42
C VAL A 376 -19.76 15.99 4.00
N ASP A 377 -20.07 16.93 3.10
CA ASP A 377 -19.53 16.95 1.74
C ASP A 377 -18.41 18.00 1.66
N PRO A 378 -17.17 17.61 1.31
CA PRO A 378 -16.08 18.58 1.14
C PRO A 378 -16.38 19.58 0.03
N GLU A 379 -15.80 20.77 0.16
CA GLU A 379 -15.87 21.79 -0.88
C GLU A 379 -15.31 21.26 -2.21
N ARG A 380 -16.01 21.57 -3.31
CA ARG A 380 -15.60 21.27 -4.68
C ARG A 380 -15.21 22.57 -5.36
N PRO A 381 -13.91 22.83 -5.57
CA PRO A 381 -13.45 24.05 -6.22
C PRO A 381 -14.09 24.21 -7.60
N LYS A 382 -14.50 25.45 -7.93
CA LYS A 382 -14.96 25.78 -9.27
C LYS A 382 -13.77 25.91 -10.21
N LEU A 383 -13.94 25.41 -11.43
CA LEU A 383 -12.98 25.56 -12.52
C LEU A 383 -13.58 26.48 -13.60
N GLU A 384 -12.77 27.42 -14.08
CA GLU A 384 -13.13 28.22 -15.25
C GLU A 384 -13.10 27.33 -16.51
N ARG A 385 -14.08 27.50 -17.40
CA ARG A 385 -14.23 26.68 -18.62
C ARG A 385 -12.95 26.63 -19.46
N GLU A 386 -12.27 27.77 -19.60
CA GLU A 386 -11.01 27.90 -20.35
C GLU A 386 -9.83 27.16 -19.67
N GLY A 387 -9.90 26.95 -18.36
CA GLY A 387 -8.86 26.30 -17.56
C GLY A 387 -8.94 24.78 -17.52
N VAL A 388 -10.08 24.17 -17.88
CA VAL A 388 -10.33 22.72 -17.72
C VAL A 388 -9.31 21.87 -18.47
N LEU A 389 -9.00 22.23 -19.71
CA LEU A 389 -8.03 21.47 -20.53
C LEU A 389 -6.64 21.47 -19.87
N SER A 390 -6.17 22.65 -19.47
CA SER A 390 -4.87 22.80 -18.83
C SER A 390 -4.82 22.07 -17.48
N PHE A 391 -5.90 22.11 -16.71
CA PHE A 391 -6.02 21.38 -15.44
C PHE A 391 -5.91 19.86 -15.63
N LEU A 392 -6.68 19.28 -16.55
CA LEU A 392 -6.69 17.83 -16.77
C LEU A 392 -5.34 17.31 -17.31
N LEU A 393 -4.70 18.06 -18.21
CA LEU A 393 -3.38 17.69 -18.73
C LEU A 393 -2.29 17.81 -17.66
N ALA A 394 -2.33 18.85 -16.82
CA ALA A 394 -1.42 18.98 -15.68
C ALA A 394 -1.61 17.83 -14.66
N GLU A 395 -2.85 17.42 -14.40
CA GLU A 395 -3.13 16.26 -13.56
C GLU A 395 -2.58 14.97 -14.19
N ALA A 396 -2.80 14.72 -15.48
CA ALA A 396 -2.20 13.58 -16.18
C ALA A 396 -0.67 13.59 -16.10
N ALA A 397 -0.04 14.74 -16.27
CA ALA A 397 1.41 14.88 -16.29
C ALA A 397 2.04 14.74 -14.90
N HIS A 398 1.39 15.24 -13.84
CA HIS A 398 2.04 15.45 -12.54
C HIS A 398 1.31 14.88 -11.32
N ALA A 399 0.00 14.58 -11.39
CA ALA A 399 -0.77 14.24 -10.21
C ALA A 399 -0.28 12.94 -9.54
N PRO A 400 0.13 13.00 -8.27
CA PRO A 400 0.76 11.87 -7.62
C PRO A 400 -0.21 10.70 -7.41
N GLU A 401 -1.50 10.97 -7.25
CA GLU A 401 -2.54 9.96 -7.12
C GLU A 401 -2.65 9.10 -8.38
N LEU A 402 -2.63 9.74 -9.56
CA LEU A 402 -2.73 9.04 -10.84
C LEU A 402 -1.46 8.22 -11.14
N TRP A 403 -0.29 8.80 -10.85
CA TRP A 403 1.00 8.14 -11.10
C TRP A 403 1.32 7.00 -10.13
N LEU A 404 0.88 7.12 -8.87
CA LEU A 404 1.09 6.09 -7.85
C LEU A 404 -0.03 5.06 -7.80
N GLN A 405 -1.15 5.30 -8.48
CA GLN A 405 -2.28 4.37 -8.58
C GLN A 405 -2.79 4.32 -10.03
N LYS A 406 -1.90 4.00 -10.97
CA LYS A 406 -2.20 3.92 -12.40
C LYS A 406 -3.33 2.94 -12.67
N SER A 407 -4.21 3.29 -13.61
CA SER A 407 -5.40 2.51 -13.96
C SER A 407 -6.33 2.19 -12.76
N TYR A 408 -6.19 2.92 -11.64
CA TYR A 408 -6.93 2.66 -10.41
C TYR A 408 -7.59 3.90 -9.83
N LEU A 409 -6.88 5.04 -9.74
CA LEU A 409 -7.46 6.32 -9.34
C LEU A 409 -7.59 7.27 -10.53
N VAL A 410 -8.60 8.13 -10.47
CA VAL A 410 -8.87 9.20 -11.43
C VAL A 410 -9.08 10.54 -10.75
N ARG A 411 -8.76 11.63 -11.44
CA ARG A 411 -9.23 12.97 -11.09
C ARG A 411 -10.52 13.24 -11.85
N VAL A 412 -11.57 13.66 -11.14
CA VAL A 412 -12.91 13.84 -11.69
C VAL A 412 -13.27 15.33 -11.71
N VAL A 413 -13.78 15.79 -12.85
CA VAL A 413 -14.36 17.11 -13.04
C VAL A 413 -15.82 16.93 -13.45
N LEU A 414 -16.73 17.49 -12.68
CA LEU A 414 -18.17 17.47 -12.96
C LEU A 414 -18.55 18.69 -13.79
N VAL A 415 -19.50 18.49 -14.70
CA VAL A 415 -20.16 19.55 -15.45
C VAL A 415 -21.60 19.60 -14.96
N ASP A 416 -21.90 20.59 -14.14
CA ASP A 416 -23.22 20.77 -13.52
C ASP A 416 -23.89 22.03 -14.09
N PRO A 417 -25.09 21.92 -14.71
CA PRO A 417 -25.77 23.08 -15.29
C PRO A 417 -26.06 24.22 -14.32
N ALA A 418 -26.25 23.91 -13.02
CA ALA A 418 -26.58 24.90 -12.00
C ALA A 418 -25.34 25.42 -11.27
N ARG A 419 -24.33 24.57 -11.05
CA ARG A 419 -23.15 24.89 -10.24
C ARG A 419 -21.90 25.22 -11.05
N GLY A 420 -21.92 24.97 -12.36
CA GLY A 420 -20.79 25.15 -13.27
C GLY A 420 -19.88 23.92 -13.29
N ILE A 421 -18.62 24.15 -13.62
CA ILE A 421 -17.61 23.08 -13.71
C ILE A 421 -16.92 22.96 -12.35
N LEU A 422 -16.94 21.77 -11.77
CA LEU A 422 -16.48 21.51 -10.41
C LEU A 422 -15.40 20.43 -10.40
N ASP A 423 -14.32 20.68 -9.68
CA ASP A 423 -13.34 19.67 -9.34
C ASP A 423 -13.85 18.78 -8.21
N ASP A 424 -14.22 17.55 -8.53
CA ASP A 424 -14.72 16.56 -7.58
C ASP A 424 -13.59 15.70 -6.99
N GLY A 425 -12.34 16.07 -7.23
CA GLY A 425 -11.19 15.43 -6.61
C GLY A 425 -10.93 14.02 -7.13
N ILE A 426 -10.36 13.18 -6.27
CA ILE A 426 -9.88 11.84 -6.64
C ILE A 426 -10.91 10.77 -6.28
N LEU A 427 -11.23 9.90 -7.24
CA LEU A 427 -12.12 8.75 -7.04
C LEU A 427 -11.49 7.45 -7.59
N PRO A 428 -11.92 6.28 -7.11
CA PRO A 428 -11.60 5.02 -7.77
C PRO A 428 -12.16 4.99 -9.20
N LEU A 429 -11.34 4.64 -10.19
CA LEU A 429 -11.73 4.54 -11.60
C LEU A 429 -12.93 3.60 -11.76
N GLN A 430 -12.89 2.43 -11.10
CA GLN A 430 -13.99 1.48 -11.12
C GLN A 430 -15.31 2.13 -10.70
N HIS A 431 -15.31 2.94 -9.64
CA HIS A 431 -16.52 3.60 -9.20
C HIS A 431 -17.04 4.61 -10.23
N PHE A 432 -16.15 5.39 -10.85
CA PHE A 432 -16.54 6.34 -11.90
C PHE A 432 -17.19 5.64 -13.09
N VAL A 433 -16.65 4.50 -13.53
CA VAL A 433 -17.17 3.79 -14.71
C VAL A 433 -18.42 2.96 -14.42
N ASP A 434 -18.55 2.41 -13.21
CA ASP A 434 -19.69 1.55 -12.86
C ASP A 434 -20.92 2.35 -12.38
N SER A 435 -20.74 3.63 -12.03
CA SER A 435 -21.78 4.46 -11.41
C SER A 435 -22.31 5.54 -12.35
N GLY A 436 -23.63 5.68 -12.38
CA GLY A 436 -24.29 6.85 -12.96
C GLY A 436 -23.99 8.12 -12.15
N GLY A 437 -24.26 9.27 -12.75
CA GLY A 437 -24.04 10.56 -12.11
C GLY A 437 -24.23 11.72 -13.09
N PRO A 438 -23.96 12.96 -12.65
CA PRO A 438 -23.92 14.10 -13.56
C PRO A 438 -22.83 13.91 -14.62
N ASP A 439 -22.97 14.67 -15.69
CA ASP A 439 -21.96 14.76 -16.73
C ASP A 439 -20.60 15.10 -16.14
N ALA A 440 -19.58 14.40 -16.59
CA ALA A 440 -18.26 14.48 -15.98
C ALA A 440 -17.16 13.98 -16.91
N VAL A 441 -15.96 14.47 -16.69
CA VAL A 441 -14.73 13.90 -17.21
C VAL A 441 -13.88 13.36 -16.07
N ALA A 442 -13.30 12.18 -16.26
CA ALA A 442 -12.27 11.63 -15.40
C ALA A 442 -10.97 11.42 -16.18
N VAL A 443 -9.84 11.84 -15.61
CA VAL A 443 -8.50 11.60 -16.17
C VAL A 443 -7.73 10.60 -15.31
N ALA A 444 -7.15 9.60 -15.97
CA ALA A 444 -6.25 8.61 -15.39
C ALA A 444 -4.87 8.67 -16.06
N VAL A 445 -3.85 8.16 -15.36
CA VAL A 445 -2.62 7.68 -16.01
C VAL A 445 -2.69 6.17 -16.06
N GLU A 446 -2.44 5.58 -17.22
CA GLU A 446 -2.44 4.14 -17.42
C GLU A 446 -1.09 3.64 -17.91
N ALA A 447 -0.89 2.33 -17.82
CA ALA A 447 0.27 1.66 -18.39
C ALA A 447 -0.15 0.42 -19.17
N ASN A 448 0.46 0.19 -20.33
CA ASN A 448 0.22 -0.99 -21.15
C ASN A 448 1.31 -2.06 -20.93
N PRO A 449 1.13 -3.28 -21.47
CA PRO A 449 2.13 -4.35 -21.36
C PRO A 449 3.50 -4.03 -21.98
N LYS A 450 3.59 -3.01 -22.85
CA LYS A 450 4.87 -2.54 -23.42
C LYS A 450 5.65 -1.62 -22.47
N GLY A 451 5.07 -1.25 -21.33
CA GLY A 451 5.68 -0.34 -20.35
C GLY A 451 5.47 1.14 -20.65
N GLU A 452 4.67 1.48 -21.67
CA GLU A 452 4.34 2.86 -22.01
C GLU A 452 3.32 3.41 -21.02
N ASN A 453 3.49 4.68 -20.62
CA ASN A 453 2.53 5.38 -19.77
C ASN A 453 1.83 6.45 -20.60
N TYR A 454 0.51 6.55 -20.48
CA TYR A 454 -0.30 7.47 -21.27
C TYR A 454 -1.52 7.96 -20.48
N PRO A 455 -2.08 9.14 -20.83
CA PRO A 455 -3.35 9.60 -20.28
C PRO A 455 -4.52 8.81 -20.85
N ALA A 456 -5.48 8.46 -20.00
CA ALA A 456 -6.78 7.94 -20.41
C ALA A 456 -7.88 8.89 -19.91
N ILE A 457 -8.77 9.28 -20.81
CA ILE A 457 -9.86 10.21 -20.54
C ILE A 457 -11.18 9.46 -20.63
N TYR A 458 -11.96 9.51 -19.55
CA TYR A 458 -13.28 8.92 -19.46
C TYR A 458 -14.32 10.05 -19.45
N VAL A 459 -15.20 10.04 -20.43
CA VAL A 459 -16.26 11.05 -20.57
C VAL A 459 -17.59 10.39 -20.28
N ARG A 460 -18.25 10.85 -19.21
CA ARG A 460 -19.64 10.51 -18.91
C ARG A 460 -20.55 11.62 -19.41
N ASN A 461 -21.38 11.32 -20.39
CA ASN A 461 -22.39 12.22 -20.96
C ASN A 461 -23.74 11.50 -20.98
N ALA A 462 -24.75 12.06 -20.30
CA ALA A 462 -26.07 11.46 -20.15
C ALA A 462 -25.99 9.99 -19.67
N ASN A 463 -25.11 9.73 -18.69
CA ASN A 463 -24.76 8.41 -18.14
C ASN A 463 -24.11 7.41 -19.12
N ALA A 464 -23.86 7.78 -20.38
CA ALA A 464 -23.04 6.97 -21.28
C ALA A 464 -21.55 7.30 -21.06
N ILE A 465 -20.71 6.26 -20.96
CA ILE A 465 -19.26 6.43 -20.78
C ILE A 465 -18.53 6.11 -22.08
N SER A 466 -17.63 7.00 -22.47
CA SER A 466 -16.67 6.79 -23.55
C SER A 466 -15.24 6.91 -23.04
N GLU A 467 -14.35 6.10 -23.59
CA GLU A 467 -12.92 6.10 -23.27
C GLU A 467 -12.13 6.66 -24.45
N HIS A 468 -11.22 7.58 -24.16
CA HIS A 468 -10.33 8.22 -25.13
C HIS A 468 -8.89 8.11 -24.62
N LEU A 469 -8.04 7.39 -25.36
CA LEU A 469 -6.64 7.20 -25.00
C LEU A 469 -5.79 8.24 -25.74
N LEU A 470 -5.00 8.99 -24.98
CA LEU A 470 -4.05 9.96 -25.54
C LEU A 470 -2.71 9.27 -25.78
N PRO A 471 -1.85 9.76 -26.69
CA PRO A 471 -0.56 9.15 -26.96
C PRO A 471 0.34 9.17 -25.73
N SER A 472 1.27 8.21 -25.66
CA SER A 472 2.37 8.28 -24.70
C SER A 472 3.39 9.33 -25.15
N ASN A 473 4.18 9.83 -24.20
CA ASN A 473 5.30 10.72 -24.47
C ASN A 473 6.54 10.19 -23.72
N PRO A 474 7.68 9.95 -24.38
CA PRO A 474 8.91 9.48 -23.72
C PRO A 474 9.41 10.39 -22.59
N LEU A 475 9.10 11.68 -22.65
CA LEU A 475 9.43 12.66 -21.61
C LEU A 475 8.38 12.72 -20.49
N LEU A 476 7.30 11.95 -20.61
CA LEU A 476 6.12 11.97 -19.74
C LEU A 476 5.45 13.37 -19.67
N ASP A 477 5.64 14.17 -20.70
CA ASP A 477 4.98 15.47 -20.90
C ASP A 477 3.69 15.27 -21.71
N PHE A 478 2.56 15.55 -21.06
CA PHE A 478 1.23 15.44 -21.66
C PHE A 478 0.57 16.80 -21.88
N GLU A 479 1.31 17.90 -21.73
CA GLU A 479 0.80 19.27 -21.88
C GLU A 479 1.05 19.82 -23.29
N THR A 480 1.43 18.96 -24.24
CA THR A 480 1.75 19.34 -25.62
C THR A 480 0.51 19.76 -26.43
N ALA A 481 0.74 20.47 -27.55
CA ALA A 481 -0.33 20.88 -28.46
C ALA A 481 -1.15 19.68 -29.00
N GLU A 482 -0.51 18.53 -29.23
CA GLU A 482 -1.18 17.31 -29.66
C GLU A 482 -2.15 16.79 -28.59
N HIS A 483 -1.70 16.67 -27.34
CA HIS A 483 -2.55 16.23 -26.23
C HIS A 483 -3.70 17.20 -26.00
N ARG A 484 -3.45 18.50 -26.11
CA ARG A 484 -4.51 19.53 -26.03
C ARG A 484 -5.55 19.37 -27.12
N ALA A 485 -5.14 19.14 -28.37
CA ALA A 485 -6.06 18.92 -29.49
C ALA A 485 -6.93 17.67 -29.28
N GLN A 486 -6.32 16.56 -28.85
CA GLN A 486 -7.04 15.31 -28.59
C GLN A 486 -7.99 15.41 -27.40
N LEU A 487 -7.56 16.04 -26.30
CA LEU A 487 -8.44 16.29 -25.15
C LEU A 487 -9.61 17.20 -25.52
N THR A 488 -9.38 18.22 -26.35
CA THR A 488 -10.45 19.10 -26.85
C THR A 488 -11.49 18.28 -27.63
N ALA A 489 -11.05 17.40 -28.52
CA ALA A 489 -11.95 16.53 -29.27
C ALA A 489 -12.74 15.57 -28.35
N ALA A 490 -12.09 14.98 -27.35
CA ALA A 490 -12.73 14.09 -26.39
C ALA A 490 -13.82 14.82 -25.56
N LEU A 491 -13.60 16.10 -25.24
CA LEU A 491 -14.51 16.89 -24.41
C LEU A 491 -15.59 17.66 -25.17
N ALA A 492 -15.57 17.65 -26.49
CA ALA A 492 -16.60 18.31 -27.32
C ALA A 492 -18.04 17.93 -26.95
N PRO A 493 -18.38 16.69 -26.55
CA PRO A 493 -19.74 16.36 -26.13
C PRO A 493 -20.18 16.99 -24.80
N LEU A 494 -19.24 17.46 -23.98
CA LEU A 494 -19.50 18.05 -22.65
C LEU A 494 -19.34 19.57 -22.62
N LEU A 495 -18.32 20.06 -23.31
CA LEU A 495 -17.88 21.45 -23.27
C LEU A 495 -17.93 22.10 -24.66
N GLY A 496 -18.60 21.46 -25.62
CA GLY A 496 -18.83 22.00 -26.97
C GLY A 496 -19.82 23.15 -27.02
#